data_AF-A0A949RW39-F1
#
_entry.id   AF-A0A949RW39-F1
#
_cell.length_a   1.000
_cell.length_b   1.000
_cell.length_c   1.000
_cell.angle_alpha   90.00
_cell.angle_beta   90.00
_cell.angle_gamma   90.00
#
_symmetry.space_group_name_H-M   'P 1'
#
loop_
_entity.id
_entity.type
_entity.pdbx_description
1 polymer ?
#
loop_
_entity_poly.entity_id
_entity_poly.type
_entity_poly.pdbx_seq_one_letter_code
_entity_poly.pdbx_strand_id
1 'polypeptide(L)'
;MKKIIISILPICFIFYSIYLRKTEGPYYAGFSDPSYIYLINSLNLAQFNGYGVGHIDHPGTPVQVFGAAVIRIIYLLKNLKDSLSEDVIYNPEYYLTELNLFSSILNAIGIFILGFTLFKLSKSLLLSLTFQLIPFLSINLLESFSEFKPENTVFFL
;
A
#
# COMPACT_ATOMS: atom_id res chain seq x y z
N MET A 1 14.12 16.60 -18.23
CA MET A 1 13.84 15.42 -19.08
C MET A 1 14.10 14.09 -18.37
N LYS A 2 15.33 13.74 -17.97
CA LYS A 2 15.62 12.38 -17.42
C LYS A 2 14.84 12.01 -16.15
N LYS A 3 14.60 12.96 -15.24
CA LYS A 3 13.75 12.73 -14.05
C LYS A 3 12.30 12.39 -14.44
N ILE A 4 11.76 13.04 -15.46
CA ILE A 4 10.40 12.79 -15.97
C ILE A 4 10.31 11.35 -16.49
N ILE A 5 11.34 10.88 -17.20
CA ILE A 5 11.40 9.51 -17.71
C ILE A 5 11.41 8.48 -16.56
N ILE A 6 12.22 8.72 -15.52
CA ILE A 6 12.30 7.85 -14.33
C ILE A 6 10.98 7.81 -13.54
N SER A 7 10.13 8.83 -13.67
CA SER A 7 8.80 8.88 -13.04
C SER A 7 7.73 8.10 -13.80
N ILE A 8 7.95 7.69 -15.05
CA ILE A 8 6.94 6.99 -15.86
C ILE A 8 6.53 5.67 -15.20
N LEU A 9 7.50 4.82 -14.86
CA LEU A 9 7.23 3.49 -14.27
C LEU A 9 6.52 3.58 -12.90
N PRO A 10 6.95 4.42 -11.94
CA PRO A 10 6.20 4.67 -10.71
C PRO A 10 4.75 5.12 -10.92
N ILE A 11 4.50 5.97 -11.92
CA ILE A 11 3.14 6.44 -12.21
C ILE A 11 2.31 5.32 -12.82
N CYS A 12 2.87 4.59 -13.79
CA CYS A 12 2.24 3.39 -14.36
C CYS A 12 1.88 2.37 -13.29
N PHE A 13 2.74 2.17 -12.28
CA PHE A 13 2.49 1.29 -11.14
C PHE A 13 1.20 1.67 -10.39
N ILE A 14 1.03 2.94 -10.03
CA ILE A 14 -0.16 3.42 -9.31
C ILE A 14 -1.43 3.15 -10.13
N PHE A 15 -1.41 3.50 -11.41
CA PHE A 15 -2.57 3.26 -12.29
C PHE A 15 -2.88 1.77 -12.45
N TYR A 16 -1.84 0.93 -12.53
CA TYR A 16 -2.00 -0.52 -12.62
C TYR A 16 -2.63 -1.11 -11.35
N SER A 17 -2.15 -0.71 -10.16
CA SER A 17 -2.72 -1.14 -8.89
C SER A 17 -4.20 -0.71 -8.75
N ILE A 18 -4.52 0.55 -9.10
CA ILE A 18 -5.92 1.04 -9.10
C ILE A 18 -6.78 0.23 -10.07
N TYR A 19 -6.26 -0.09 -11.26
CA TYR A 19 -6.96 -0.90 -12.24
C TYR A 19 -7.25 -2.31 -11.70
N LEU A 20 -6.25 -2.99 -11.15
CA LEU A 20 -6.41 -4.33 -10.57
C LEU A 20 -7.44 -4.34 -9.45
N ARG A 21 -7.34 -3.40 -8.50
CA ARG A 21 -8.29 -3.29 -7.39
C ARG A 21 -9.72 -3.13 -7.87
N LYS A 22 -9.94 -2.32 -8.92
CA LYS A 22 -11.28 -2.14 -9.50
C LYS A 22 -11.81 -3.41 -10.17
N THR A 23 -10.94 -4.24 -10.74
CA THR A 23 -11.35 -5.47 -11.46
C THR A 23 -11.62 -6.65 -10.56
N GLU A 24 -11.00 -6.71 -9.38
CA GLU A 24 -11.13 -7.84 -8.45
C GLU A 24 -12.42 -7.81 -7.61
N GLY A 25 -13.14 -6.68 -7.60
CA GLY A 25 -14.34 -6.53 -6.78
C GLY A 25 -14.02 -6.28 -5.30
N PRO A 26 -14.96 -6.57 -4.38
CA PRO A 26 -14.79 -6.29 -2.96
C PRO A 26 -13.78 -7.23 -2.30
N TYR A 27 -13.10 -6.77 -1.26
CA TYR A 27 -12.03 -7.51 -0.59
C TYR A 27 -12.51 -8.84 0.01
N TYR A 28 -13.74 -8.88 0.53
CA TYR A 28 -14.34 -10.10 1.08
C TYR A 28 -14.60 -11.20 0.04
N ALA A 29 -14.58 -10.90 -1.27
CA ALA A 29 -14.82 -11.89 -2.33
C ALA A 29 -13.56 -12.66 -2.74
N GLY A 30 -12.38 -12.25 -2.23
CA GLY A 30 -11.11 -12.95 -2.47
C GLY A 30 -11.02 -14.31 -1.78
N PHE A 31 -10.11 -15.16 -2.27
CA PHE A 31 -9.91 -16.53 -1.76
C PHE A 31 -9.27 -16.60 -0.36
N SER A 32 -8.59 -15.54 0.06
CA SER A 32 -7.97 -15.41 1.38
C SER A 32 -8.08 -13.94 1.79
N ASP A 33 -8.52 -13.68 3.01
CA ASP A 33 -8.79 -12.31 3.48
C ASP A 33 -7.82 -11.86 4.58
N PRO A 34 -6.50 -11.72 4.26
CA PRO A 34 -5.60 -11.09 5.19
C PRO A 34 -5.95 -9.61 5.37
N SER A 35 -6.52 -8.96 4.34
CA SER A 35 -6.73 -7.52 4.29
C SER A 35 -7.60 -7.03 5.44
N TYR A 36 -8.71 -7.70 5.74
CA TYR A 36 -9.56 -7.34 6.87
C TYR A 36 -8.85 -7.52 8.22
N ILE A 37 -8.04 -8.56 8.39
CA ILE A 37 -7.24 -8.75 9.61
C ILE A 37 -6.27 -7.59 9.79
N TYR A 38 -5.59 -7.17 8.72
CA TYR A 38 -4.71 -6.00 8.73
C TYR A 38 -5.46 -4.69 8.99
N LEU A 39 -6.68 -4.52 8.45
CA LEU A 39 -7.53 -3.36 8.72
C LEU A 39 -7.88 -3.25 10.21
N ILE A 40 -8.38 -4.32 10.81
CA ILE A 40 -8.82 -4.31 12.22
C ILE A 40 -7.64 -4.07 13.16
N ASN A 41 -6.48 -4.68 12.89
CA ASN A 41 -5.29 -4.42 13.70
C ASN A 41 -4.77 -2.99 13.52
N SER A 42 -4.84 -2.45 12.30
CA SER A 42 -4.52 -1.04 12.04
C SER A 42 -5.48 -0.10 12.78
N LEU A 43 -6.77 -0.43 12.81
CA LEU A 43 -7.80 0.32 13.54
C LEU A 43 -7.52 0.32 15.05
N ASN A 44 -7.18 -0.83 15.63
CA ASN A 44 -6.85 -0.93 17.06
C ASN A 44 -5.70 0.00 17.43
N LEU A 45 -4.66 0.07 16.59
CA LEU A 45 -3.54 0.99 16.79
C LEU A 45 -3.95 2.46 16.58
N ALA A 46 -4.77 2.75 15.56
CA ALA A 46 -5.23 4.10 15.24
C ALA A 46 -6.09 4.74 16.36
N GLN A 47 -6.70 3.93 17.22
CA GLN A 47 -7.50 4.43 18.34
C GLN A 47 -6.66 4.99 19.49
N PHE A 48 -5.37 4.64 19.59
CA PHE A 48 -4.47 5.04 20.69
C PHE A 48 -4.97 4.69 22.12
N ASN A 49 -5.94 3.79 22.23
CA ASN A 49 -6.57 3.39 23.51
C ASN A 49 -5.94 2.14 24.15
N GLY A 50 -4.80 1.68 23.63
CA GLY A 50 -4.07 0.53 24.19
C GLY A 50 -4.53 -0.86 23.72
N TYR A 51 -5.40 -0.95 22.70
CA TYR A 51 -5.93 -2.23 22.17
C TYR A 51 -4.87 -3.15 21.53
N GLY A 52 -3.65 -2.66 21.28
CA GLY A 52 -2.53 -3.46 20.78
C GLY A 52 -2.78 -4.12 19.41
N VAL A 53 -1.85 -5.00 19.02
CA VAL A 53 -1.97 -5.86 17.83
C VAL A 53 -2.30 -7.27 18.31
N GLY A 54 -3.36 -7.87 17.76
CA GLY A 54 -3.70 -9.28 17.98
C GLY A 54 -3.06 -10.22 16.95
N HIS A 55 -2.87 -9.76 15.71
CA HIS A 55 -2.27 -10.55 14.63
C HIS A 55 -0.74 -10.39 14.62
N ILE A 56 -0.07 -11.28 15.37
CA ILE A 56 1.39 -11.30 15.60
C ILE A 56 2.09 -12.55 15.05
N ASP A 57 1.31 -13.47 14.48
CA ASP A 57 1.73 -14.74 13.86
C ASP A 57 2.35 -14.56 12.47
N HIS A 58 2.38 -13.33 11.96
CA HIS A 58 3.05 -12.92 10.74
C HIS A 58 3.82 -11.60 10.98
N PRO A 59 4.91 -11.28 10.24
CA PRO A 59 5.62 -10.00 10.34
C PRO A 59 4.80 -8.82 9.78
N GLY A 60 3.63 -8.58 10.37
CA GLY A 60 2.60 -7.67 9.93
C GLY A 60 2.62 -6.30 10.59
N THR A 61 3.31 -6.17 11.73
CA THR A 61 3.32 -4.95 12.54
C THR A 61 3.68 -3.68 11.77
N PRO A 62 4.69 -3.67 10.87
CA PRO A 62 4.99 -2.47 10.07
C PRO A 62 3.80 -2.02 9.22
N VAL A 63 3.09 -2.96 8.59
CA VAL A 63 1.89 -2.69 7.80
C VAL A 63 0.76 -2.19 8.66
N GLN A 64 0.57 -2.77 9.84
CA GLN A 64 -0.48 -2.36 10.77
C GLN A 64 -0.24 -0.94 11.30
N VAL A 65 1.01 -0.58 11.61
CA VAL A 65 1.39 0.78 12.01
C VAL A 65 1.21 1.76 10.86
N PHE A 66 1.63 1.39 9.65
CA PHE A 66 1.38 2.18 8.45
C PHE A 66 -0.12 2.40 8.22
N GLY A 67 -0.91 1.32 8.31
CA GLY A 67 -2.35 1.39 8.15
C GLY A 67 -3.01 2.25 9.20
N ALA A 68 -2.54 2.20 10.46
CA ALA A 68 -3.03 3.06 11.52
C ALA A 68 -2.82 4.55 11.20
N ALA A 69 -1.64 4.91 10.66
CA ALA A 69 -1.35 6.26 10.23
C ALA A 69 -2.27 6.70 9.07
N VAL A 70 -2.48 5.85 8.08
CA VAL A 70 -3.37 6.12 6.94
C VAL A 70 -4.83 6.29 7.40
N ILE A 71 -5.34 5.40 8.25
CA ILE A 71 -6.69 5.52 8.84
C ILE A 71 -6.87 6.88 9.53
N ARG A 72 -5.87 7.33 10.30
CA ARG A 72 -5.89 8.64 10.95
C ARG A 72 -5.89 9.79 9.95
N ILE A 73 -5.09 9.70 8.88
CA ILE A 73 -5.08 10.71 7.81
C ILE A 73 -6.48 10.80 7.17
N ILE A 74 -7.08 9.66 6.79
CA ILE A 74 -8.43 9.62 6.19
C ILE A 74 -9.46 10.23 7.14
N TYR A 75 -9.45 9.85 8.41
CA TYR A 75 -10.38 10.37 9.42
C TYR A 75 -10.27 11.89 9.57
N LEU A 76 -9.04 12.43 9.63
CA LEU A 76 -8.79 13.87 9.70
C LEU A 76 -9.28 14.60 8.45
N LEU A 77 -9.09 14.01 7.26
CA LEU A 77 -9.52 14.59 5.98
C LEU A 77 -11.04 14.55 5.80
N LYS A 78 -11.72 13.49 6.26
CA LYS A 78 -13.19 13.38 6.22
C LYS A 78 -13.87 14.31 7.24
N ASN A 79 -13.14 14.85 8.21
CA ASN A 79 -13.64 15.72 9.28
C ASN A 79 -14.88 15.12 9.99
N LEU A 80 -14.81 13.82 10.27
CA LEU A 80 -15.92 13.07 10.84
C LEU A 80 -16.14 13.43 12.31
N LYS A 81 -17.41 13.45 12.70
CA LYS A 81 -17.83 13.63 14.10
C LYS A 81 -18.11 12.30 14.80
N ASP A 82 -18.34 11.24 14.03
CA ASP A 82 -18.65 9.90 14.54
C ASP A 82 -17.39 9.20 15.06
N SER A 83 -17.56 8.12 15.82
CA SER A 83 -16.42 7.37 16.35
C SER A 83 -15.62 6.73 15.20
N LEU A 84 -14.29 6.84 15.25
CA LEU A 84 -13.39 6.29 14.23
C LEU A 84 -13.67 4.80 13.98
N SER A 85 -13.90 4.04 15.05
CA SER A 85 -14.20 2.62 14.99
C SER A 85 -15.51 2.32 14.27
N GLU A 86 -16.56 3.09 14.53
CA GLU A 86 -17.85 2.91 13.83
C GLU A 86 -17.69 3.18 12.34
N ASP A 87 -17.05 4.28 11.93
CA ASP A 87 -16.90 4.60 10.51
C ASP A 87 -16.09 3.52 9.76
N VAL A 88 -15.04 2.98 10.37
CA VAL A 88 -14.25 1.88 9.76
C VAL A 88 -15.06 0.60 9.67
N ILE A 89 -15.84 0.24 10.70
CA ILE A 89 -16.67 -0.97 10.71
C ILE A 89 -17.83 -0.87 9.71
N TYR A 90 -18.43 0.31 9.55
CA TYR A 90 -19.51 0.54 8.58
C TYR A 90 -18.99 0.63 7.14
N ASN A 91 -17.75 1.07 6.93
CA ASN A 91 -17.19 1.30 5.59
C ASN A 91 -15.84 0.58 5.34
N PRO A 92 -15.70 -0.73 5.63
CA PRO A 92 -14.40 -1.41 5.60
C PRO A 92 -13.78 -1.44 4.21
N GLU A 93 -14.59 -1.66 3.16
CA GLU A 93 -14.15 -1.67 1.76
C GLU A 93 -13.54 -0.34 1.31
N TYR A 94 -14.11 0.78 1.79
CA TYR A 94 -13.58 2.11 1.51
C TYR A 94 -12.19 2.25 2.15
N TYR A 95 -12.06 1.92 3.44
CA TYR A 95 -10.77 2.00 4.13
C TYR A 95 -9.72 1.07 3.53
N LEU A 96 -10.09 -0.15 3.13
CA LEU A 96 -9.17 -1.07 2.46
C LEU A 96 -8.71 -0.54 1.10
N THR A 97 -9.62 0.05 0.32
CA THR A 97 -9.29 0.66 -0.97
C THR A 97 -8.31 1.83 -0.80
N GLU A 98 -8.55 2.69 0.18
CA GLU A 98 -7.66 3.81 0.49
C GLU A 98 -6.30 3.29 1.01
N LEU A 99 -6.29 2.30 1.91
CA LEU A 99 -5.07 1.68 2.41
C LEU A 99 -4.23 1.10 1.27
N ASN A 100 -4.85 0.40 0.32
CA ASN A 100 -4.17 -0.11 -0.86
C ASN A 100 -3.62 1.02 -1.74
N LEU A 101 -4.39 2.11 -1.95
CA LEU A 101 -3.91 3.28 -2.69
C LEU A 101 -2.68 3.90 -2.02
N PHE A 102 -2.71 4.10 -0.70
CA PHE A 102 -1.58 4.64 0.06
C PHE A 102 -0.36 3.70 0.01
N SER A 103 -0.56 2.39 0.14
CA SER A 103 0.52 1.40 -0.07
C SER A 103 1.10 1.50 -1.48
N SER A 104 0.26 1.69 -2.49
CA SER A 104 0.71 1.81 -3.88
C SER A 104 1.49 3.09 -4.14
N ILE A 105 1.12 4.20 -3.50
CA ILE A 105 1.90 5.44 -3.53
C ILE A 105 3.27 5.23 -2.86
N LEU A 106 3.32 4.55 -1.71
CA LEU A 106 4.56 4.24 -1.01
C LEU A 106 5.51 3.41 -1.88
N ASN A 107 4.98 2.37 -2.54
CA ASN A 107 5.74 1.55 -3.48
C ASN A 107 6.24 2.36 -4.68
N ALA A 108 5.40 3.21 -5.26
CA ALA A 108 5.81 4.07 -6.37
C ALA A 108 6.94 5.02 -5.96
N ILE A 109 6.91 5.57 -4.73
CA ILE A 109 8.02 6.36 -4.18
C ILE A 109 9.29 5.51 -4.08
N GLY A 110 9.20 4.27 -3.58
CA GLY A 110 10.35 3.35 -3.52
C GLY A 110 10.94 3.03 -4.90
N ILE A 111 10.11 2.71 -5.89
CA ILE A 111 10.51 2.48 -7.29
C ILE A 111 11.18 3.73 -7.87
N PHE A 112 10.64 4.92 -7.58
CA PHE A 112 11.24 6.18 -8.01
C PHE A 112 12.61 6.41 -7.37
N ILE A 113 12.73 6.22 -6.04
CA ILE A 113 13.99 6.39 -5.31
C ILE A 113 15.05 5.42 -5.84
N LEU A 114 14.70 4.16 -6.07
CA LEU A 114 15.58 3.15 -6.62
C LEU A 114 16.10 3.54 -8.01
N GLY A 115 15.21 3.87 -8.93
CA GLY A 115 15.58 4.33 -10.27
C GLY A 115 16.44 5.61 -10.24
N PHE A 116 16.03 6.60 -9.44
CA PHE A 116 16.74 7.86 -9.33
C PHE A 116 18.16 7.70 -8.74
N THR A 117 18.30 6.86 -7.72
CA THR A 117 19.60 6.58 -7.07
C THR A 117 20.52 5.84 -8.02
N LEU A 118 20.04 4.80 -8.72
CA LEU A 118 20.82 4.08 -9.72
C LEU A 118 21.25 4.98 -10.88
N PHE A 119 20.36 5.88 -11.33
CA PHE A 119 20.72 6.86 -12.34
C PHE A 119 21.81 7.82 -11.85
N LYS A 120 21.73 8.28 -10.59
CA LYS A 120 22.76 9.15 -10.01
C LYS A 120 24.14 8.49 -9.94
N LEU A 121 24.19 7.20 -9.59
CA LEU A 121 25.42 6.43 -9.43
C LEU A 121 26.01 5.98 -10.78
N SER A 122 25.20 5.37 -11.64
CA SER A 122 25.67 4.79 -12.90
C SER A 122 25.69 5.76 -14.09
N LYS A 123 24.95 6.88 -14.00
CA LYS A 123 24.62 7.78 -15.13
C LYS A 123 23.91 7.11 -16.31
N SER A 124 23.55 5.82 -16.19
CA SER A 124 22.89 5.05 -17.22
C SER A 124 21.37 5.08 -17.01
N LEU A 125 20.67 5.63 -18.01
CA LEU A 125 19.20 5.62 -18.01
C LEU A 125 18.66 4.20 -18.19
N LEU A 126 19.30 3.40 -19.05
CA LEU A 126 18.89 2.03 -19.29
C LEU A 126 18.96 1.21 -17.99
N LEU A 127 20.08 1.29 -17.26
CA LEU A 127 20.24 0.56 -15.99
C LEU A 127 19.17 0.94 -14.97
N SER A 128 18.89 2.24 -14.83
CA SER A 128 17.86 2.77 -13.94
C SER A 128 16.47 2.19 -14.28
N LEU A 129 16.09 2.22 -15.56
CA LEU A 129 14.80 1.70 -16.02
C LEU A 129 14.69 0.17 -15.87
N THR A 130 15.73 -0.58 -16.19
CA THR A 130 15.73 -2.04 -16.04
C THR A 130 15.49 -2.45 -14.59
N PHE A 131 16.10 -1.75 -13.65
CA PHE A 131 15.92 -2.04 -12.22
C PHE A 131 14.54 -1.62 -11.70
N GLN A 132 13.95 -0.55 -12.24
CA GLN A 132 12.57 -0.18 -11.93
C GLN A 132 11.54 -1.21 -12.41
N LEU A 133 11.89 -2.08 -13.37
CA LEU A 133 11.02 -3.14 -13.85
C LEU A 133 11.04 -4.41 -12.97
N ILE A 134 11.99 -4.55 -12.04
CA ILE A 134 12.13 -5.74 -11.19
C ILE A 134 10.84 -6.10 -10.43
N PRO A 135 10.11 -5.15 -9.80
CA PRO A 135 8.85 -5.46 -9.11
C PRO A 135 7.79 -6.13 -10.00
N PHE A 136 7.83 -5.88 -11.31
CA PHE A 136 6.86 -6.39 -12.27
C PHE A 136 7.21 -7.78 -12.83
N LEU A 137 8.35 -8.36 -12.44
CA LEU A 137 8.79 -9.66 -12.96
C LEU A 137 8.13 -10.86 -12.24
N SER A 138 7.52 -10.63 -11.08
CA SER A 138 6.90 -11.70 -10.29
C SER A 138 5.37 -11.60 -10.36
N ILE A 139 4.74 -12.67 -10.85
CA ILE A 139 3.26 -12.79 -10.88
C ILE A 139 2.67 -12.67 -9.48
N ASN A 140 3.30 -13.29 -8.48
CA ASN A 140 2.85 -13.22 -7.09
C ASN A 140 2.87 -11.78 -6.53
N LEU A 141 3.79 -10.94 -7.00
CA LEU A 141 3.87 -9.54 -6.61
C LEU A 141 2.84 -8.70 -7.37
N LEU A 142 2.64 -9.01 -8.66
CA LEU A 142 1.61 -8.34 -9.47
C LEU A 142 0.21 -8.55 -8.88
N GLU A 143 -0.12 -9.77 -8.46
CA GLU A 143 -1.38 -10.11 -7.80
C GLU A 143 -1.51 -9.46 -6.41
N SER A 144 -0.40 -9.23 -5.70
CA SER A 144 -0.46 -8.59 -4.38
C SER A 144 -0.70 -7.08 -4.43
N PHE A 145 -0.52 -6.42 -5.59
CA PHE A 145 -0.63 -4.95 -5.72
C PHE A 145 -2.02 -4.38 -5.48
N SER A 146 -3.06 -5.21 -5.51
CA SER A 146 -4.45 -4.85 -5.22
C SER A 146 -4.85 -5.10 -3.75
N GLU A 147 -4.01 -5.77 -2.97
CA GLU A 147 -4.31 -6.16 -1.59
C GLU A 147 -3.59 -5.28 -0.55
N PHE A 148 -4.09 -5.25 0.68
CA PHE A 148 -3.43 -4.60 1.81
C PHE A 148 -2.83 -5.65 2.76
N LYS A 149 -1.56 -5.98 2.51
CA LYS A 149 -0.80 -6.99 3.26
C LYS A 149 0.73 -6.71 3.23
N PRO A 150 1.55 -7.38 4.05
CA PRO A 150 3.00 -7.20 4.12
C PRO A 150 3.71 -7.22 2.77
N GLU A 151 3.35 -8.18 1.92
CA GLU A 151 3.98 -8.44 0.64
C GLU A 151 3.82 -7.26 -0.34
N ASN A 152 2.75 -6.47 -0.19
CA ASN A 152 2.53 -5.28 -0.99
C ASN A 152 3.11 -4.02 -0.33
N THR A 153 2.97 -3.86 0.99
CA THR A 153 3.27 -2.58 1.64
C THR A 153 4.76 -2.39 1.95
N VAL A 154 5.53 -3.49 2.01
CA VAL A 154 6.93 -3.51 2.45
C VAL A 154 7.84 -4.05 1.34
N PHE A 155 7.75 -3.47 0.15
CA PHE A 155 8.55 -3.92 -0.99
C PHE A 155 10.06 -3.61 -0.88
N PHE A 156 10.47 -2.86 0.15
CA PHE A 156 11.83 -2.28 0.27
C PHE A 156 12.47 -2.39 1.67
N LEU A 157 11.92 -3.18 2.60
CA LEU A 157 12.59 -3.57 3.85
C LEU A 157 12.76 -5.09 3.89
#